data_AF-A0A1Q2KZE5-F1
#
_entry.id   AF-A0A1Q2KZE5-F1
#
_cell.length_a   1.000
_cell.length_b   1.000
_cell.length_c   1.000
_cell.angle_alpha   90.00
_cell.angle_beta   90.00
_cell.angle_gamma   90.00
#
_symmetry.space_group_name_H-M   'P 1'
#
loop_
_entity.id
_entity.type
_entity.pdbx_description
1 polymer ?
#
loop_
_entity_poly.entity_id
_entity_poly.type
_entity_poly.pdbx_seq_one_letter_code
_entity_poly.pdbx_strand_id
1 'polypeptide(L)' 'MATISLRVDDRDSKLIRDYAKMKKTSVSDLMRNATIEKIEDEIDVENFDRVLASMEKTHSLDDVKKELDL' A
#
# COMPACT_ATOMS: atom_id res chain seq x y z
N MET A 1 -8.28 -6.73 22.45
CA MET A 1 -8.48 -6.01 21.17
C MET A 1 -8.25 -4.54 21.44
N ALA A 2 -7.50 -3.85 20.57
CA ALA A 2 -7.34 -2.40 20.64
C ALA A 2 -8.43 -1.72 19.80
N THR A 3 -8.96 -0.59 20.27
CA THR A 3 -9.99 0.19 19.58
C THR A 3 -9.41 1.52 19.16
N ILE A 4 -9.62 1.90 17.90
CA ILE A 4 -9.28 3.22 17.37
C ILE A 4 -10.58 3.98 17.15
N SER A 5 -10.70 5.17 17.73
CA SER A 5 -11.83 6.07 17.52
C SER A 5 -11.42 7.17 16.56
N LEU A 6 -12.13 7.31 15.45
CA LEU A 6 -11.92 8.37 14.49
C LEU A 6 -13.08 9.37 14.54
N ARG A 7 -12.74 10.65 14.70
CA ARG A 7 -13.70 11.75 14.59
C ARG A 7 -13.75 12.21 13.14
N VAL A 8 -14.93 12.22 12.57
CA VAL A 8 -15.23 12.73 11.22
C VAL A 8 -16.55 13.48 11.27
N ASP A 9 -16.81 14.32 10.28
CA ASP A 9 -18.14 14.91 10.11
C ASP A 9 -19.15 13.89 9.52
N ASP A 10 -20.42 14.28 9.49
CA ASP A 10 -21.50 13.41 9.02
C ASP A 10 -21.37 13.06 7.53
N ARG A 11 -20.81 13.97 6.72
CA ARG A 11 -20.66 13.77 5.28
C ARG A 11 -19.61 12.71 5.01
N ASP A 12 -18.46 12.82 5.64
CA ASP A 12 -17.35 11.89 5.53
C ASP A 12 -17.70 10.54 6.15
N SER A 13 -18.42 10.53 7.28
CA SER A 13 -18.93 9.28 7.88
C SER A 13 -19.83 8.52 6.92
N LYS A 14 -20.74 9.23 6.24
CA LYS A 14 -21.62 8.62 5.23
C LYS A 14 -20.82 8.07 4.05
N LEU A 15 -19.88 8.86 3.52
CA LEU A 15 -19.04 8.45 2.39
C LEU A 15 -18.24 7.18 2.70
N ILE A 16 -17.58 7.13 3.85
CA ILE A 16 -16.79 5.96 4.28
C ILE A 16 -17.67 4.71 4.38
N ARG A 17 -18.86 4.85 4.98
CA ARG A 17 -19.80 3.72 5.14
C ARG A 17 -20.33 3.22 3.81
N ASP A 18 -20.69 4.11 2.90
CA ASP A 18 -21.22 3.75 1.60
C ASP A 18 -20.14 3.09 0.73
N TYR A 19 -18.90 3.57 0.81
CA TYR A 19 -17.75 2.94 0.15
C TYR A 19 -17.47 1.53 0.69
N ALA A 20 -17.47 1.35 2.02
CA ALA A 20 -17.28 0.03 2.64
C ALA A 20 -18.37 -0.96 2.19
N LYS A 21 -19.65 -0.53 2.15
CA LYS A 21 -20.76 -1.34 1.62
C LYS A 21 -20.55 -1.73 0.16
N MET A 22 -20.17 -0.77 -0.69
CA MET A 22 -19.89 -1.03 -2.11
C MET A 22 -18.78 -2.08 -2.30
N LYS A 23 -17.74 -2.03 -1.45
CA LYS A 23 -16.65 -3.01 -1.42
C LYS A 23 -16.98 -4.30 -0.67
N LYS A 24 -18.20 -4.44 -0.13
CA LYS A 24 -18.66 -5.59 0.66
C LYS A 24 -17.73 -5.90 1.85
N THR A 25 -17.23 -4.86 2.50
CA THR A 25 -16.33 -4.95 3.65
C THR A 25 -16.85 -4.12 4.83
N SER A 26 -16.28 -4.29 6.02
CA SER A 26 -16.60 -3.44 7.17
C SER A 26 -15.83 -2.12 7.13
N VAL A 27 -16.34 -1.08 7.81
CA VAL A 27 -15.59 0.18 7.97
C VAL A 27 -14.27 -0.06 8.70
N SER A 28 -14.25 -0.93 9.70
CA SER A 28 -13.03 -1.25 10.44
C SER A 28 -11.97 -1.91 9.55
N ASP A 29 -12.37 -2.82 8.68
CA ASP A 29 -11.44 -3.50 7.77
C ASP A 29 -10.95 -2.57 6.67
N LEU A 30 -11.85 -1.74 6.12
CA LEU A 30 -11.48 -0.68 5.18
C LEU A 30 -10.42 0.25 5.77
N MET A 31 -10.66 0.78 6.97
CA MET A 31 -9.75 1.74 7.60
C MET A 31 -8.44 1.08 8.01
N ARG A 32 -8.48 -0.18 8.48
CA ARG A 32 -7.28 -0.95 8.80
C ARG A 32 -6.42 -1.15 7.55
N ASN A 33 -7.01 -1.65 6.46
CA ASN A 33 -6.26 -1.96 5.26
C ASN A 33 -5.70 -0.70 4.62
N ALA A 34 -6.51 0.36 4.48
CA ALA A 34 -6.05 1.63 3.94
C ALA A 34 -4.89 2.24 4.76
N THR A 35 -4.91 2.07 6.08
CA THR A 35 -3.81 2.55 6.94
C THR A 35 -2.54 1.72 6.73
N ILE A 36 -2.66 0.40 6.64
CA ILE A 36 -1.51 -0.50 6.41
C ILE A 36 -0.91 -0.26 5.03
N GLU A 37 -1.74 -0.24 3.98
CA GLU A 37 -1.31 0.05 2.60
C GLU A 37 -0.56 1.39 2.54
N LYS A 38 -1.06 2.42 3.22
CA LYS A 38 -0.39 3.73 3.24
C LYS A 38 0.99 3.69 3.90
N ILE A 39 1.14 2.91 4.97
CA ILE A 39 2.43 2.71 5.65
C ILE A 39 3.39 1.94 4.74
N GLU A 40 2.91 0.89 4.07
CA GLU A 40 3.69 0.08 3.14
C GLU A 40 4.17 0.90 1.95
N ASP A 41 3.29 1.72 1.33
CA ASP A 41 3.66 2.61 0.23
C ASP A 41 4.83 3.54 0.60
N GLU A 42 4.82 4.11 1.81
CA GLU A 42 5.88 5.00 2.28
C GLU A 42 7.21 4.25 2.48
N ILE A 43 7.14 3.05 3.06
CA ILE A 43 8.31 2.18 3.27
C ILE A 43 8.89 1.69 1.93
N ASP A 44 8.03 1.33 0.99
CA ASP A 44 8.43 0.82 -0.32
C ASP A 44 9.18 1.89 -1.13
N VAL A 45 8.71 3.14 -1.10
CA VAL A 45 9.41 4.27 -1.73
C VAL A 45 10.79 4.48 -1.09
N GLU A 46 10.87 4.53 0.24
CA GLU A 46 12.16 4.70 0.93
C GLU A 46 13.14 3.56 0.61
N ASN A 47 12.64 2.33 0.61
CA ASN A 47 13.44 1.14 0.29
C ASN A 47 13.93 1.18 -1.16
N PHE A 48 13.07 1.56 -2.10
CA PHE A 48 13.42 1.68 -3.51
C PHE A 48 14.52 2.73 -3.70
N ASP A 49 14.35 3.94 -3.16
CA ASP A 49 15.32 5.02 -3.28
C ASP A 49 16.68 4.63 -2.66
N ARG A 50 16.66 3.97 -1.50
CA ARG A 50 17.87 3.48 -0.84
C ARG A 50 18.62 2.47 -1.70
N VAL A 51 17.92 1.47 -2.25
CA VAL A 51 18.53 0.43 -3.08
C VAL A 51 19.06 1.05 -4.38
N LEU A 52 18.27 1.92 -5.02
CA LEU A 52 18.66 2.61 -6.26
C LEU A 52 19.92 3.45 -6.05
N ALA A 53 20.06 4.15 -4.94
CA ALA A 53 21.25 4.94 -4.61
C ALA A 53 22.51 4.08 -4.41
N SER A 54 22.35 2.82 -3.99
CA SER A 54 23.45 1.85 -3.82
C SER A 54 23.69 0.94 -5.02
N MET A 55 22.93 1.11 -6.11
CA MET A 55 22.93 0.19 -7.23
C MET A 55 24.15 0.43 -8.14
N GLU A 56 25.08 -0.52 -8.18
CA GLU A 56 26.31 -0.39 -8.99
C GLU A 56 26.13 -0.82 -10.45
N LYS A 57 25.19 -1.72 -10.73
CA LYS A 57 24.93 -2.28 -12.06
C LYS A 57 23.45 -2.53 -12.29
N THR A 58 23.03 -2.29 -13.52
CA THR A 58 21.72 -2.66 -14.05
C THR A 58 21.91 -3.66 -15.18
N HIS A 59 21.03 -4.65 -15.27
CA HIS A 59 21.04 -5.65 -16.33
C HIS A 59 19.94 -5.33 -17.35
N SER A 60 20.21 -5.57 -18.63
CA SER A 60 19.17 -5.51 -19.65
C SER A 60 18.24 -6.73 -19.53
N LEU A 61 17.06 -6.65 -20.14
CA LEU A 61 16.14 -7.79 -20.18
C LEU A 61 16.78 -9.04 -20.81
N ASP A 62 17.63 -8.85 -21.84
CA ASP A 62 18.31 -9.96 -22.52
C ASP A 62 19.40 -10.58 -21.63
N ASP A 63 20.12 -9.78 -20.84
CA ASP A 63 21.09 -10.27 -19.87
C ASP A 63 20.42 -11.14 -18.80
N VAL A 64 19.29 -10.68 -18.27
CA VAL A 64 18.52 -11.40 -17.24
C VAL A 64 17.96 -12.70 -17.80
N LYS A 65 17.40 -12.70 -19.01
CA LYS A 65 16.89 -13.92 -19.66
C LYS A 65 17.99 -14.97 -19.84
N LYS A 66 19.17 -14.53 -20.29
CA LYS A 66 20.32 -15.41 -20.44
C LYS A 66 20.81 -15.98 -19.11
N GLU A 67 20.75 -15.22 -18.03
CA GLU A 67 21.15 -15.68 -16.69
C GLU A 67 20.13 -16.62 -16.04
N LEU A 68 18.84 -16.44 -16.34
CA LEU A 68 17.74 -17.27 -15.84
C LEU A 68 17.37 -18.47 -16.72
N ASP A 69 18.08 -18.66 -17.84
CA ASP A 69 17.85 -19.73 -18.84
C ASP A 69 16.43 -19.71 -19.44
N LEU A 70 15.95 -18.49 -19.75
CA LEU A 70 14.63 -18.17 -20.32
C LEU A 70 14.68 -17.67 -21.77
#